data_AF-A0A3N4J9A8-F1
#
_entry.id   AF-A0A3N4J9A8-F1
#
_cell.length_a   1.000
_cell.length_b   1.000
_cell.length_c   1.000
_cell.angle_alpha   90.00
_cell.angle_beta   90.00
_cell.angle_gamma   90.00
#
_symmetry.space_group_name_H-M   'P 1'
#
loop_
_entity.id
_entity.type
_entity.pdbx_description
1 polymer ?
#
loop_
_entity_poly.entity_id
_entity_poly.type
_entity_poly.pdbx_seq_one_letter_code
_entity_poly.pdbx_strand_id
1 'polypeptide(L)' 'IWWLMKRSILRLRGSEKIYTITPMAIVLQEEWDKITIDEINREIGKLPRIMQQCIEQNGGNKFQA' A
#
# COMPACT_ATOMS: atom_id res chain seq x y z
N ILE A 1 -4.22 -0.55 1.20
CA ILE A 1 -4.03 -1.73 0.32
C ILE A 1 -3.02 -1.48 -0.79
N TRP A 2 -3.22 -0.48 -1.67
CA TRP A 2 -2.24 -0.12 -2.71
C TRP A 2 -0.79 -0.01 -2.22
N TRP A 3 -0.58 0.58 -1.04
CA TRP A 3 0.75 0.68 -0.43
C TRP A 3 1.40 -0.69 -0.16
N LEU A 4 0.62 -1.74 0.19
CA LEU A 4 1.16 -3.09 0.41
C LEU A 4 1.72 -3.66 -0.90
N MET A 5 0.95 -3.59 -1.99
CA MET A 5 1.38 -4.00 -3.32
C MET A 5 2.63 -3.24 -3.74
N LYS A 6 2.58 -1.90 -3.66
CA LYS A 6 3.70 -1.03 -4.03
C LYS A 6 4.96 -1.36 -3.22
N ARG A 7 4.83 -1.55 -1.91
CA ARG A 7 5.95 -1.90 -1.02
C ARG A 7 6.54 -3.26 -1.39
N SER A 8 5.70 -4.24 -1.70
CA SER A 8 6.14 -5.58 -2.08
C SER A 8 6.92 -5.56 -3.40
N ILE A 9 6.39 -4.90 -4.43
CA ILE A 9 7.07 -4.70 -5.73
C ILE A 9 8.44 -4.05 -5.53
N LEU A 10 8.49 -2.94 -4.77
CA LEU A 10 9.72 -2.21 -4.51
C LEU A 10 10.76 -3.05 -3.74
N ARG A 11 10.32 -3.89 -2.80
CA ARG A 11 11.22 -4.70 -1.96
C ARG A 11 11.71 -5.97 -2.65
N LEU A 12 10.82 -6.69 -3.34
CA LEU A 12 11.11 -8.02 -3.88
C LEU A 12 11.65 -7.98 -5.31
N ARG A 13 11.24 -7.00 -6.10
CA ARG A 13 11.65 -6.90 -7.51
C ARG A 13 12.72 -5.83 -7.74
N GLY A 14 13.03 -5.00 -6.73
CA GLY A 14 14.18 -4.10 -6.71
C GLY A 14 14.47 -3.42 -8.05
N SER A 15 15.64 -3.70 -8.63
CA SER A 15 16.18 -3.16 -9.88
C SER A 15 15.61 -3.75 -11.18
N GLU A 16 14.68 -4.71 -11.12
CA GLU A 16 13.93 -5.16 -12.30
C GLU A 16 13.00 -4.04 -12.75
N LYS A 17 13.46 -3.29 -13.74
CA LYS A 17 12.66 -2.22 -14.32
C LYS A 17 11.58 -2.83 -15.23
N ILE A 18 10.34 -2.74 -14.76
CA ILE A 18 9.16 -3.07 -15.56
C ILE A 18 8.83 -1.86 -16.43
N TYR A 19 9.14 -1.93 -17.72
CA TYR A 19 9.01 -0.79 -18.64
C TYR A 19 7.72 -0.77 -19.46
N THR A 20 6.94 -1.85 -19.42
CA THR A 20 5.75 -2.01 -20.26
C THR A 20 4.52 -2.34 -19.43
N ILE A 21 3.35 -2.02 -19.98
CA ILE A 21 2.06 -2.17 -19.29
C ILE A 21 1.76 -3.66 -19.04
N THR A 22 2.03 -4.54 -20.01
CA THR A 22 1.68 -5.96 -19.92
C THR A 22 2.37 -6.68 -18.75
N PRO A 23 3.70 -6.59 -18.56
CA PRO A 23 4.34 -7.19 -17.40
C PRO A 23 3.95 -6.50 -16.09
N MET A 24 3.67 -5.19 -16.11
CA MET A 24 3.18 -4.49 -14.91
C MET A 24 1.81 -5.03 -14.45
N ALA A 25 0.91 -5.31 -15.39
CA ALA A 25 -0.40 -5.89 -15.08
C ALA A 25 -0.27 -7.28 -14.44
N ILE A 26 0.64 -8.12 -14.96
CA ILE A 26 0.93 -9.44 -14.40
C ILE A 26 1.46 -9.31 -12.97
N VAL A 27 2.47 -8.44 -12.76
CA VAL A 27 3.04 -8.23 -11.43
C VAL A 27 1.99 -7.70 -10.44
N LEU A 28 1.14 -6.77 -10.85
CA LEU A 28 0.05 -6.29 -9.99
C LEU A 28 -0.92 -7.41 -9.61
N GLN A 29 -1.26 -8.31 -10.53
CA GLN A 29 -2.12 -9.45 -10.25
C GLN A 29 -1.46 -10.43 -9.26
N GLU A 30 -0.20 -10.78 -9.50
CA GLU A 30 0.55 -11.66 -8.59
C GLU A 30 0.68 -11.10 -7.18
N GLU A 31 0.89 -9.79 -7.05
CA GLU A 31 0.99 -9.14 -5.74
C GLU A 31 -0.38 -8.98 -5.07
N TRP A 32 -1.44 -8.84 -5.85
CA TRP A 32 -2.81 -8.84 -5.33
C TRP A 32 -3.17 -10.21 -4.74
N ASP A 33 -2.84 -11.30 -5.45
CA ASP A 33 -3.17 -12.67 -5.05
C ASP A 33 -2.44 -13.10 -3.76
N LYS A 34 -1.33 -12.42 -3.41
CA LYS A 34 -0.58 -12.65 -2.17
C LYS A 34 -1.15 -11.92 -0.95
N ILE A 35 -1.99 -10.91 -1.14
CA ILE A 35 -2.52 -10.11 -0.03
C ILE A 35 -3.54 -10.93 0.75
N THR A 36 -3.28 -11.07 2.05
CA THR A 36 -4.18 -11.79 2.95
C THR A 36 -5.27 -10.90 3.51
N ILE A 37 -6.39 -11.51 3.89
CA ILE A 37 -7.47 -10.82 4.63
C ILE A 37 -6.94 -10.20 5.93
N ASP A 38 -6.00 -10.87 6.61
CA ASP A 38 -5.39 -10.36 7.83
C ASP A 38 -4.57 -9.09 7.61
N GLU A 39 -3.83 -8.99 6.51
CA GLU A 39 -3.14 -7.75 6.13
C GLU A 39 -4.13 -6.63 5.81
N ILE A 40 -5.24 -6.93 5.13
CA ILE A 40 -6.32 -5.98 4.87
C ILE A 40 -6.90 -5.48 6.19
N ASN A 41 -7.28 -6.39 7.08
CA ASN A 41 -7.84 -6.08 8.39
C ASN A 41 -6.88 -5.25 9.24
N ARG A 42 -5.58 -5.56 9.19
CA ARG A 42 -4.55 -4.79 9.88
C ARG A 42 -4.46 -3.36 9.36
N GLU A 43 -4.56 -3.13 8.06
CA GLU A 43 -4.58 -1.78 7.50
C GLU A 43 -5.86 -1.02 7.86
N ILE A 44 -7.02 -1.67 7.81
CA ILE A 44 -8.32 -1.09 8.23
C ILE A 44 -8.27 -0.73 9.73
N GLY A 45 -7.68 -1.58 10.56
CA GLY A 45 -7.52 -1.36 11.99
C GLY A 45 -6.68 -0.12 12.35
N LYS A 46 -5.92 0.45 11.40
CA LYS A 46 -5.19 1.71 11.62
C LYS A 46 -6.07 2.95 11.49
N LEU A 47 -7.23 2.84 10.83
CA LEU A 47 -8.10 3.97 10.53
C LEU A 47 -8.51 4.79 11.77
N PRO A 48 -8.92 4.18 12.90
CA PRO A 48 -9.29 4.96 14.09
C PRO A 48 -8.15 5.85 14.59
N ARG A 49 -6.92 5.32 14.61
CA ARG A 49 -5.73 6.10 15.00
C ARG A 49 -5.44 7.24 14.02
N ILE A 50 -5.57 6.99 12.72
CA ILE A 50 -5.36 8.02 11.68
C ILE A 50 -6.42 9.13 11.83
N MET A 51 -7.68 8.77 12.08
CA MET A 51 -8.77 9.72 12.30
C MET A 51 -8.51 10.58 13.54
N GLN A 52 -8.07 9.96 14.65
CA GLN A 52 -7.71 10.71 15.85
C GLN A 52 -6.60 11.74 15.57
N GLN A 53 -5.54 11.34 14.87
CA GLN A 53 -4.45 12.25 14.50
C GLN A 53 -4.93 13.39 13.59
N CYS A 54 -5.88 13.12 12.69
CA CYS A 54 -6.48 14.14 11.84
C CYS A 54 -7.24 15.19 12.68
N ILE A 55 -8.01 14.74 13.68
CA ILE A 55 -8.74 15.62 14.60
C ILE A 55 -7.76 16.49 15.42
N GLU A 56 -6.73 15.88 16.01
CA GLU A 56 -5.71 16.58 16.80
C GLU A 56 -4.97 17.67 15.99
N GLN A 57 -4.97 17.55 14.67
CA GLN A 57 -4.34 18.51 13.76
C GLN A 57 -5.33 19.44 13.07
N ASN A 58 -6.59 19.52 13.54
CA ASN A 58 -7.63 20.33 12.92
C ASN A 58 -7.80 20.05 11.41
N GLY A 59 -7.66 18.79 11.00
CA GLY A 59 -7.71 18.40 9.58
C GLY A 59 -6.42 18.65 8.80
N GLY A 60 -5.30 18.98 9.47
CA GLY A 60 -3.99 19.09 8.85
C GLY A 60 -3.55 17.80 8.17
N ASN A 61 -3.05 17.90 6.94
CA ASN A 61 -2.70 16.74 6.13
C ASN A 61 -1.30 16.22 6.47
N LYS A 62 -1.15 14.94 6.83
CA LYS A 62 0.15 14.25 7.02
C LYS A 62 0.57 13.42 5.82
N PHE A 63 0.25 13.84 4.59
CA PHE A 63 0.77 13.14 3.40
C PHE A 63 2.29 13.34 3.17
N GLN A 64 2.99 13.94 4.14
CA GLN A 64 4.44 14.01 4.24
C GLN A 64 4.89 13.45 5.60
N ALA A 65 5.23 12.16 5.63
CA ALA A 65 6.18 11.55 6.58
C ALA A 65 6.64 10.20 6.02
#